data_AF-D7NE27-F1
#
_entry.id   AF-D7NE27-F1
#
_cell.length_a   1.000
_cell.length_b   1.000
_cell.length_c   1.000
_cell.angle_alpha   90.00
_cell.angle_beta   90.00
_cell.angle_gamma   90.00
#
_symmetry.space_group_name_H-M   'P 1'
#
loop_
_entity.id
_entity.type
_entity.pdbx_description
1 polymer ?
#
loop_
_entity_poly.entity_id
_entity_poly.type
_entity_poly.pdbx_seq_one_letter_code
_entity_poly.pdbx_strand_id
1 'polypeptide(L)'
;MVTLLEEIKKRIQVWHEERAKRIEAERQAELDAEARRAVQVMEFNGGLFVCVNGVPLFSIDEFRVSIGEAIANGRNNYKDWKEEKLWAK
;
A
#
# COMPACT_ATOMS: atom_id res chain seq x y z
N MET A 1 31.40 3.71 -40.37
CA MET A 1 31.61 5.01 -39.71
C MET A 1 30.28 5.43 -39.13
N VAL A 2 30.13 5.34 -37.81
CA VAL A 2 28.93 5.85 -37.14
C VAL A 2 28.97 7.37 -37.28
N THR A 3 27.88 7.96 -37.75
CA THR A 3 27.85 9.41 -37.95
C THR A 3 27.66 10.11 -36.60
N LEU A 4 28.18 11.34 -36.47
CA LEU A 4 27.98 12.18 -35.27
C LEU A 4 26.51 12.24 -34.84
N LEU A 5 25.58 12.24 -35.81
CA LEU A 5 24.14 12.20 -35.60
C LEU A 5 23.64 10.92 -34.93
N GLU A 6 24.19 9.75 -35.27
CA GLU A 6 23.83 8.48 -34.65
C GLU A 6 24.33 8.38 -33.20
N GLU A 7 25.51 8.92 -32.92
CA GLU A 7 26.07 9.02 -31.56
C GLU A 7 25.20 9.90 -30.66
N ILE A 8 24.78 11.05 -31.18
CA ILE A 8 23.89 11.99 -30.48
C ILE A 8 22.53 11.33 -30.22
N LYS A 9 21.97 10.65 -31.23
CA LYS A 9 20.68 9.95 -31.10
C LYS A 9 20.72 8.86 -30.03
N LYS A 10 21.78 8.04 -30.00
CA LYS A 10 21.96 7.01 -28.96
C LYS A 10 22.04 7.61 -27.56
N ARG A 11 22.78 8.70 -27.37
CA ARG A 11 22.88 9.37 -26.06
C ARG A 11 21.54 9.95 -25.59
N ILE A 12 20.77 10.55 -26.50
CA ILE A 12 19.44 11.07 -26.18
C ILE A 12 18.50 9.91 -25.79
N GLN A 13 18.56 8.79 -26.51
CA GLN A 13 17.76 7.61 -26.21
C GLN A 13 18.08 7.04 -24.83
N VAL A 14 19.36 6.86 -24.51
CA VAL A 14 19.80 6.42 -23.17
C VAL A 14 19.32 7.40 -22.08
N TRP A 15 19.41 8.71 -22.33
CA TRP A 15 18.93 9.72 -21.38
C TRP A 15 17.42 9.64 -21.13
N HIS A 16 16.62 9.39 -22.16
CA HIS A 16 15.17 9.18 -22.01
C HIS A 16 14.86 7.91 -21.21
N GLU A 17 15.57 6.82 -21.47
CA GLU A 17 15.41 5.57 -20.73
C GLU A 17 15.78 5.73 -19.25
N GLU A 18 16.89 6.40 -18.94
CA GLU A 18 17.29 6.71 -17.56
C GLU A 18 16.29 7.64 -16.87
N ARG A 19 15.79 8.65 -17.59
CA ARG A 19 14.77 9.56 -17.05
C ARG A 19 13.48 8.81 -16.75
N ALA A 20 13.03 7.93 -17.65
CA ALA A 20 11.84 7.11 -17.43
C ALA A 20 12.02 6.19 -16.21
N LYS A 21 13.19 5.55 -16.08
CA LYS A 21 13.52 4.72 -14.90
C LYS A 21 13.50 5.51 -13.60
N ARG A 22 14.01 6.76 -13.60
CA ARG A 22 13.95 7.61 -12.39
C ARG A 22 12.52 7.97 -12.01
N ILE A 23 11.69 8.35 -12.98
CA ILE A 23 10.28 8.69 -12.73
C ILE A 23 9.53 7.46 -12.20
N GLU A 24 9.77 6.29 -12.79
CA GLU A 24 9.15 5.05 -12.30
C GLU A 24 9.63 4.70 -10.89
N ALA A 25 10.93 4.82 -10.60
CA ALA A 25 11.46 4.55 -9.28
C ALA A 25 10.92 5.52 -8.21
N GLU A 26 10.78 6.80 -8.54
CA GLU A 26 10.16 7.81 -7.67
C GLU A 26 8.70 7.46 -7.39
N ARG A 27 7.94 7.08 -8.42
CA ARG A 27 6.55 6.63 -8.27
C ARG A 27 6.43 5.38 -7.40
N GLN A 28 7.32 4.39 -7.56
CA GLN A 28 7.33 3.20 -6.72
C GLN A 28 7.68 3.53 -5.27
N ALA A 29 8.60 4.47 -5.03
CA ALA A 29 8.94 4.92 -3.68
C ALA A 29 7.78 5.66 -3.01
N GLU A 30 7.04 6.49 -3.75
CA GLU A 30 5.83 7.14 -3.26
C GLU A 30 4.75 6.10 -2.90
N LEU A 31 4.53 5.10 -3.74
CA LEU A 31 3.59 4.01 -3.48
C LEU A 31 3.97 3.18 -2.26
N ASP A 32 5.26 2.87 -2.08
CA ASP A 32 5.77 2.17 -0.89
C ASP A 32 5.56 3.02 0.38
N ALA A 33 5.80 4.32 0.32
CA ALA A 33 5.56 5.24 1.42
C ALA A 33 4.05 5.42 1.73
N GLU A 34 3.19 5.37 0.72
CA GLU A 34 1.74 5.33 0.90
C GLU A 34 1.30 4.02 1.55
N ALA A 35 1.77 2.88 1.04
CA ALA A 35 1.44 1.57 1.57
C ALA A 35 1.83 1.42 3.04
N ARG A 36 3.02 1.89 3.43
CA ARG A 36 3.47 1.87 4.84
C ARG A 36 2.66 2.78 5.76
N ARG A 37 2.06 3.86 5.23
CA ARG A 37 1.19 4.74 6.00
C ARG A 37 -0.24 4.21 6.08
N ALA A 38 -0.73 3.63 4.99
CA ALA A 38 -2.08 3.11 4.89
C ALA A 38 -2.22 1.78 5.64
N VAL A 39 -1.28 0.86 5.48
CA VAL A 39 -1.32 -0.49 6.06
C VAL A 39 -0.52 -0.50 7.35
N GLN A 40 -1.21 -0.64 8.48
CA GLN A 40 -0.60 -0.58 9.81
C GLN A 40 -1.20 -1.63 10.74
N VAL A 41 -0.49 -1.93 11.83
CA VAL A 41 -1.07 -2.66 12.96
C VAL A 41 -1.44 -1.64 14.03
N MET A 42 -2.67 -1.69 14.54
CA MET A 42 -3.12 -0.82 15.64
C MET A 42 -4.03 -1.58 16.61
N GLU A 43 -4.16 -1.01 17.81
CA GLU A 43 -5.07 -1.51 18.82
C GLU A 43 -6.49 -0.96 18.60
N PHE A 44 -7.48 -1.83 18.71
CA PHE A 44 -8.90 -1.51 18.65
C PHE A 44 -9.65 -2.45 19.59
N ASN A 45 -10.53 -1.94 20.46
CA ASN A 45 -11.25 -2.73 21.47
C ASN A 45 -10.39 -3.71 22.28
N GLY A 46 -9.16 -3.31 22.64
CA GLY A 46 -8.23 -4.12 23.42
C GLY A 46 -7.57 -5.27 22.64
N GLY A 47 -7.76 -5.35 21.31
CA GLY A 47 -7.12 -6.31 20.42
C GLY A 47 -6.22 -5.65 19.38
N LEU A 48 -5.28 -6.40 18.81
CA LEU A 48 -4.40 -5.93 17.74
C LEU A 48 -4.93 -6.34 16.37
N PHE A 49 -5.07 -5.37 15.47
CA PHE A 49 -5.63 -5.55 14.14
C PHE A 49 -4.67 -5.06 13.05
N VAL A 50 -4.64 -5.78 11.93
CA VAL A 50 -4.16 -5.27 10.65
C VAL A 50 -5.22 -4.32 10.09
N CYS A 51 -4.79 -3.11 9.78
CA CYS A 51 -5.65 -2.01 9.40
C CYS A 51 -5.24 -1.41 8.07
N VAL A 52 -6.23 -0.88 7.36
CA VAL A 52 -6.03 -0.06 6.16
C VAL A 52 -6.63 1.31 6.40
N ASN A 53 -5.83 2.36 6.27
CA ASN A 53 -6.21 3.75 6.53
C ASN A 53 -6.88 3.95 7.90
N GLY A 54 -6.36 3.27 8.93
CA GLY A 54 -6.89 3.33 10.31
C GLY A 54 -8.20 2.58 10.53
N VAL A 55 -8.64 1.77 9.56
CA VAL A 55 -9.82 0.90 9.68
C VAL A 55 -9.37 -0.52 9.99
N PRO A 56 -9.82 -1.14 11.12
CA PRO A 56 -9.48 -2.51 11.47
C PRO A 56 -10.12 -3.51 10.50
N LEU A 57 -9.28 -4.36 9.89
CA LEU A 57 -9.71 -5.43 9.01
C LEU A 57 -9.57 -6.77 9.73
N PHE A 58 -8.35 -7.25 9.97
CA PHE A 58 -8.13 -8.60 10.50
C PHE A 58 -7.45 -8.55 11.85
N SER A 59 -7.94 -9.31 12.83
CA SER A 59 -7.18 -9.55 14.06
C SER A 59 -5.94 -10.41 13.76
N ILE A 60 -4.86 -10.23 14.53
CA ILE A 60 -3.67 -11.10 14.43
C ILE A 60 -4.02 -12.58 14.70
N ASP A 61 -5.07 -12.86 15.49
CA ASP A 61 -5.50 -14.23 15.77
C ASP A 61 -6.17 -14.90 14.57
N GLU A 62 -6.65 -14.12 13.58
CA GLU A 62 -7.35 -14.64 12.40
C GLU A 62 -6.40 -15.30 11.39
N PHE A 63 -5.08 -15.14 11.54
CA PHE A 63 -4.09 -15.89 10.75
C PHE A 63 -4.02 -17.39 11.13
N ARG A 64 -4.72 -17.80 12.18
CA ARG A 64 -4.81 -19.21 12.62
C ARG A 64 -6.06 -19.93 12.11
N VAL A 65 -6.99 -19.21 11.46
CA VAL A 65 -8.26 -19.77 10.97
C VAL A 65 -8.31 -19.80 9.44
N SER A 66 -9.39 -20.38 8.90
CA SER A 66 -9.61 -20.39 7.45
C SER A 66 -9.79 -18.97 6.88
N ILE A 67 -9.40 -18.75 5.62
CA ILE A 67 -9.56 -17.45 4.94
C ILE A 67 -11.03 -16.99 4.95
N GLY A 68 -11.99 -17.92 4.83
CA GLY A 68 -13.41 -17.60 4.87
C GLY A 68 -13.86 -17.02 6.23
N GLU A 69 -13.32 -17.57 7.31
CA GLU A 69 -13.59 -17.13 8.69
C GLU A 69 -12.94 -15.78 8.97
N ALA A 70 -11.68 -15.58 8.55
CA ALA A 70 -11.00 -14.29 8.63
C ALA A 70 -11.77 -13.18 7.90
N ILE A 71 -12.29 -13.44 6.69
CA ILE A 71 -13.09 -12.46 5.94
C ILE A 71 -14.40 -12.14 6.66
N ALA A 72 -15.06 -13.14 7.24
CA ALA A 72 -16.30 -12.91 8.00
C ALA A 72 -16.04 -12.03 9.23
N ASN A 73 -14.97 -12.30 9.97
CA ASN A 73 -14.58 -11.52 11.14
C ASN A 73 -14.22 -10.08 10.75
N GLY A 74 -13.45 -9.88 9.68
CA GLY A 74 -13.11 -8.53 9.25
C GLY A 74 -14.29 -7.68 8.79
N ARG A 75 -15.34 -8.30 8.26
CA ARG A 75 -16.60 -7.59 7.97
C ARG A 75 -17.31 -7.13 9.25
N ASN A 76 -17.22 -7.90 10.33
CA ASN A 76 -17.79 -7.51 11.62
C ASN A 76 -16.96 -6.38 12.25
N ASN A 77 -15.63 -6.51 12.26
CA ASN A 77 -14.72 -5.48 12.76
C ASN A 77 -14.97 -4.12 12.08
N TYR A 78 -15.20 -4.11 10.77
CA TYR A 78 -15.55 -2.90 10.03
C TYR A 78 -16.86 -2.26 10.48
N LYS A 79 -17.89 -3.07 10.75
CA LYS A 79 -19.19 -2.58 11.23
C LYS A 79 -19.05 -2.00 12.63
N ASP A 80 -18.37 -2.70 13.53
CA ASP A 80 -18.15 -2.26 14.91
C ASP A 80 -17.39 -0.93 14.95
N TRP A 81 -16.33 -0.80 14.13
CA TRP A 81 -15.61 0.47 13.96
C TRP A 81 -16.50 1.60 13.44
N LYS A 82 -17.39 1.32 12.48
CA LYS A 82 -18.34 2.33 11.98
C LYS A 82 -19.29 2.78 13.08
N GLU A 83 -19.78 1.87 13.91
CA GLU A 83 -20.65 2.19 15.05
C GLU A 83 -19.91 3.06 16.07
N GLU A 84 -18.70 2.70 16.48
CA GLU A 84 -17.90 3.52 17.40
C GLU A 84 -17.64 4.93 16.88
N LYS A 85 -17.34 5.10 15.59
CA LYS A 85 -17.16 6.42 15.00
C LYS A 85 -18.44 7.25 14.98
N LEU A 86 -19.62 6.64 15.03
CA LEU A 86 -20.90 7.34 15.19
C LEU A 86 -21.12 7.82 16.63
N TRP A 87 -20.68 7.03 17.62
CA TRP A 87 -20.82 7.37 19.06
C TRP A 87 -19.72 8.29 19.59
N ALA A 88 -18.57 8.39 18.92
CA ALA A 88 -17.47 9.28 19.27
C ALA A 88 -17.70 10.76 18.85
N LYS A 89 -18.93 11.14 18.52
CA LYS A 89 -19.34 12.44 17.98
C LYS A 89 -20.23 13.18 18.97
#